data_AF-G7E0R9-F1
#
_entry.id   AF-G7E0R9-F1
#
_cell.length_a   1.000
_cell.length_b   1.000
_cell.length_c   1.000
_cell.angle_alpha   90.00
_cell.angle_beta   90.00
_cell.angle_gamma   90.00
#
_symmetry.space_group_name_H-M   'P 1'
#
loop_
_entity.id
_entity.type
_entity.pdbx_description
1 polymer ?
#
loop_
_entity_poly.entity_id
_entity_poly.type
_entity_poly.pdbx_seq_one_letter_code
_entity_poly.pdbx_strand_id
1 'polypeptide(L)'
;MASKSPTTLLIFGAGIMGLGYAVMKLTTPTADQFYDRLAPDLKRKVDEQRALAAAENARKSTLDKIKQSANEEKPIWAQDPPGGRSH
;
A
#
# COMPACT_ATOMS: atom_id res chain seq x y z
N MET A 1 -9.74 -40.36 -25.14
CA MET A 1 -9.44 -38.92 -25.12
C MET A 1 -9.09 -38.54 -23.69
N ALA A 2 -7.81 -38.27 -23.39
CA ALA A 2 -7.38 -37.97 -22.02
C ALA A 2 -7.80 -36.55 -21.62
N SER A 3 -8.75 -36.44 -20.71
CA SER A 3 -9.13 -35.18 -20.06
C SER A 3 -7.94 -34.67 -19.25
N LYS A 4 -7.20 -33.69 -19.78
CA LYS A 4 -6.15 -33.02 -19.01
C LYS A 4 -6.83 -32.20 -17.92
N SER A 5 -6.61 -32.60 -16.66
CA SER A 5 -7.26 -32.00 -15.50
C SER A 5 -7.01 -30.48 -15.45
N PRO A 6 -8.00 -29.66 -15.03
CA PRO A 6 -7.83 -28.21 -14.92
C PRO A 6 -6.68 -27.82 -13.98
N THR A 7 -6.34 -28.68 -13.02
CA THR A 7 -5.22 -28.52 -12.11
C THR A 7 -3.88 -28.47 -12.82
N THR A 8 -3.69 -29.24 -13.90
CA THR A 8 -2.46 -29.24 -14.70
C THR A 8 -2.23 -27.88 -15.36
N LEU A 9 -3.29 -27.23 -15.85
CA LEU A 9 -3.21 -25.90 -16.46
C LEU A 9 -2.86 -24.83 -15.42
N LEU A 10 -3.41 -24.91 -14.21
CA LEU A 10 -3.10 -23.97 -13.13
C LEU A 10 -1.64 -24.09 -12.66
N ILE A 11 -1.12 -25.31 -12.52
CA ILE A 11 0.28 -25.54 -12.16
C ILE A 11 1.21 -24.99 -13.25
N PHE A 12 0.88 -25.23 -14.52
CA PHE A 12 1.67 -24.75 -15.65
C PHE A 12 1.66 -23.20 -15.73
N GLY A 13 0.48 -22.59 -15.55
CA GLY A 13 0.33 -21.13 -15.54
C GLY A 13 1.07 -20.46 -14.38
N ALA A 14 0.97 -21.03 -13.17
CA ALA A 14 1.73 -20.56 -12.01
C ALA A 14 3.24 -20.71 -12.21
N GLY A 15 3.68 -21.79 -12.87
CA GLY A 15 5.08 -22.00 -13.24
C GLY A 15 5.61 -20.92 -14.19
N ILE A 16 4.85 -20.56 -15.23
CA ILE A 16 5.23 -19.50 -16.17
C ILE A 16 5.28 -18.13 -15.48
N MET A 17 4.29 -17.82 -14.64
CA MET A 17 4.28 -16.57 -13.87
C MET A 17 5.46 -16.48 -12.89
N GLY A 18 5.77 -17.57 -12.19
CA GLY A 18 6.92 -17.66 -11.30
C GLY A 18 8.26 -17.48 -12.05
N LEU A 19 8.38 -18.07 -13.24
CA LEU A 19 9.56 -17.89 -14.10
C LEU A 19 9.69 -16.42 -14.55
N GLY A 20 8.60 -15.79 -14.98
CA GLY A 20 8.60 -14.38 -15.35
C GLY A 20 9.05 -13.46 -14.20
N TYR A 21 8.55 -13.72 -12.99
CA TYR A 21 8.98 -12.99 -11.79
C TYR A 21 10.45 -13.23 -11.44
N ALA A 22 10.93 -14.47 -11.58
CA ALA A 22 12.33 -14.80 -11.32
C ALA A 22 13.27 -14.09 -12.31
N VAL A 23 12.90 -14.04 -13.60
CA VAL A 23 13.64 -13.29 -14.63
C VAL A 23 13.65 -11.80 -14.28
N MET A 24 12.51 -11.21 -13.93
CA MET A 24 12.43 -9.81 -13.49
C MET A 24 13.33 -9.53 -12.28
N LYS A 25 13.36 -10.44 -11.30
CA LYS A 25 14.21 -10.35 -10.10
C LYS A 25 15.70 -10.49 -10.43
N LEU A 26 16.05 -11.23 -11.48
CA LEU A 26 17.44 -11.40 -11.91
C LEU A 26 17.94 -10.17 -12.67
N THR A 27 17.10 -9.58 -13.52
CA THR A 27 17.48 -8.41 -14.33
C THR A 27 17.39 -7.09 -13.57
N THR A 28 16.57 -7.02 -12.52
CA THR A 28 16.39 -5.83 -11.69
C THR A 28 17.14 -6.03 -10.37
N PRO A 29 18.21 -5.27 -10.08
CA PRO A 29 18.87 -5.39 -8.79
C PRO A 29 17.88 -5.08 -7.66
N THR A 30 17.98 -5.81 -6.56
CA THR A 30 17.19 -5.52 -5.35
C THR A 30 17.51 -4.10 -4.87
N ALA A 31 16.57 -3.46 -4.18
CA ALA A 31 16.73 -2.08 -3.71
C ALA A 31 18.02 -1.88 -2.90
N ASP A 32 18.41 -2.89 -2.10
CA ASP A 32 19.64 -2.86 -1.30
C ASP A 32 20.90 -2.98 -2.17
N GLN A 33 20.92 -3.89 -3.15
CA GLN A 33 22.03 -4.05 -4.09
C GLN A 33 22.19 -2.84 -5.02
N PHE A 34 21.08 -2.19 -5.37
CA PHE A 34 21.10 -0.92 -6.09
C PHE A 34 21.68 0.19 -5.21
N TYR A 35 21.19 0.32 -3.96
CA TYR A 35 21.65 1.32 -3.01
C TYR A 35 23.16 1.18 -2.73
N ASP A 36 23.67 -0.03 -2.54
CA ASP A 36 25.09 -0.27 -2.28
C ASP A 36 26.00 0.13 -3.45
N ARG A 37 25.49 0.06 -4.68
CA ARG A 37 26.19 0.52 -5.89
C ARG A 37 26.09 2.03 -6.12
N LEU A 38 25.25 2.76 -5.37
CA LEU A 38 25.14 4.21 -5.50
C LEU A 38 26.34 4.91 -4.87
N ALA A 39 26.83 5.93 -5.58
CA ALA A 39 27.77 6.90 -5.01
C ALA A 39 27.14 7.60 -3.79
N PRO A 40 27.95 8.05 -2.81
CA PRO A 40 27.45 8.62 -1.55
C PRO A 40 26.49 9.81 -1.72
N ASP A 41 26.61 10.64 -2.76
CA ASP A 41 25.65 11.73 -3.03
C ASP A 41 24.26 11.22 -3.44
N LEU A 42 24.20 10.12 -4.20
CA LEU A 42 22.93 9.50 -4.63
C LEU A 42 22.23 8.80 -3.47
N LYS A 43 22.99 8.16 -2.57
CA LYS A 43 22.45 7.60 -1.32
C LYS A 43 21.73 8.66 -0.50
N ARG A 44 22.38 9.82 -0.31
CA ARG A 44 21.81 10.96 0.41
C ARG A 44 20.47 11.43 -0.17
N LYS A 45 20.37 11.53 -1.50
CA LYS A 45 19.12 11.92 -2.18
C LYS A 45 18.00 10.89 -2.01
N VAL A 46 18.34 9.59 -2.06
CA VAL A 46 17.37 8.52 -1.79
C VAL A 46 16.87 8.57 -0.35
N ASP A 47 17.76 8.84 0.59
CA ASP A 47 17.39 8.95 2.01
C ASP A 47 16.52 10.18 2.27
N GLU A 48 16.82 11.32 1.63
CA GLU A 48 15.95 12.50 1.65
C GLU A 48 14.56 12.18 1.10
N GLN A 49 14.46 11.48 -0.02
CA GLN A 49 13.17 11.08 -0.58
C GLN A 49 12.41 10.10 0.32
N ARG A 50 13.10 9.13 0.94
CA ARG A 50 12.50 8.22 1.91
C ARG A 50 11.97 8.97 3.15
N ALA A 51 12.73 9.95 3.63
CA ALA A 51 12.32 10.78 4.77
C ALA A 51 11.07 11.60 4.44
N LEU A 52 11.00 12.20 3.25
CA LEU A 52 9.82 12.94 2.77
C LEU A 52 8.59 12.03 2.64
N ALA A 53 8.75 10.85 2.03
CA ALA A 53 7.66 9.89 1.88
C ALA A 53 7.15 9.36 3.23
N ALA A 54 8.05 9.10 4.18
CA ALA A 54 7.67 8.69 5.54
C ALA A 54 6.87 9.79 6.27
N ALA A 55 7.29 11.04 6.15
CA ALA A 55 6.58 12.19 6.73
C ALA A 55 5.19 12.38 6.12
N GLU A 56 5.06 12.20 4.80
CA GLU A 56 3.76 12.29 4.11
C GLU A 56 2.81 11.18 4.55
N ASN A 57 3.29 9.94 4.65
CA ASN A 57 2.50 8.81 5.11
C ASN A 57 2.05 8.97 6.56
N ALA A 58 2.90 9.51 7.43
CA ALA A 58 2.53 9.85 8.80
C ALA A 58 1.39 10.87 8.82
N ARG A 59 1.49 11.95 8.03
CA ARG A 59 0.43 12.96 7.93
C ARG A 59 -0.88 12.40 7.39
N LYS A 60 -0.84 11.58 6.34
CA LYS A 60 -2.03 10.91 5.80
C LYS A 60 -2.70 10.03 6.86
N SER A 61 -1.92 9.22 7.57
CA SER A 61 -2.45 8.35 8.63
C SER A 61 -3.10 9.14 9.77
N THR A 62 -2.56 10.31 10.12
CA THR A 62 -3.18 11.20 11.13
C THR A 62 -4.48 11.79 10.60
N LEU A 63 -4.49 12.27 9.36
CA LEU A 63 -5.69 12.84 8.74
C LEU A 63 -6.80 11.80 8.59
N ASP A 64 -6.47 10.57 8.24
CA ASP A 64 -7.44 9.48 8.11
C ASP A 64 -8.06 9.12 9.46
N LYS A 65 -7.27 9.09 10.54
CA LYS A 65 -7.78 8.92 11.91
C LYS A 65 -8.72 10.05 12.32
N ILE A 66 -8.39 11.30 12.00
CA ILE A 66 -9.24 12.47 12.30
C ILE A 66 -10.56 12.40 11.51
N LYS A 67 -10.51 12.00 10.23
CA LYS A 67 -11.72 11.82 9.42
C LYS A 67 -12.59 10.69 9.94
N GLN A 68 -11.98 9.60 10.40
CA GLN A 68 -12.71 8.48 10.97
C GLN A 68 -13.39 8.86 12.29
N SER A 69 -12.69 9.54 13.21
CA SER A 69 -13.29 10.03 14.45
C SER A 69 -14.41 11.06 14.19
N ALA A 70 -14.24 11.93 13.18
CA ALA A 70 -15.26 12.92 12.82
C ALA A 70 -16.54 12.30 12.21
N ASN A 71 -16.45 11.10 11.62
CA ASN A 71 -17.64 10.37 11.13
C ASN A 71 -18.33 9.55 12.24
N GLU A 72 -17.57 9.07 13.24
CA GLU A 72 -18.09 8.28 14.36
C GLU A 72 -18.75 9.16 15.43
N GLU A 73 -18.22 10.37 15.67
CA GLU A 73 -18.79 11.35 16.59
C GLU A 73 -19.73 12.32 15.86
N LYS A 74 -21.04 12.03 15.87
CA LYS A 74 -22.04 13.05 15.51
C LYS A 74 -21.85 14.27 16.42
N PRO A 75 -21.63 15.47 15.88
CA PRO A 75 -21.34 16.63 16.71
C PRO A 75 -22.53 16.97 17.63
N ILE A 76 -22.26 17.49 18.81
CA ILE A 76 -23.24 17.81 19.87
C ILE A 76 -24.42 18.68 19.41
N TRP A 77 -24.26 19.47 18.35
CA TRP A 77 -25.32 20.29 17.75
C TRP A 77 -26.24 19.53 16.77
N ALA A 78 -25.82 18.35 16.31
CA ALA A 78 -26.62 17.45 15.45
C ALA A 78 -27.47 16.46 16.28
N GLN A 79 -27.46 16.61 17.61
CA GLN A 79 -28.36 15.90 18.50
C GLN A 79 -29.71 16.62 18.46
N ASP A 80 -30.78 15.93 18.10
CA ASP A 80 -32.13 16.48 18.19
C ASP A 80 -32.35 17.01 19.62
N PRO A 81 -32.79 18.27 19.79
CA PRO A 81 -33.02 18.83 21.12
C PRO A 81 -34.03 17.95 21.87
N PRO A 82 -33.78 17.60 23.15
CA PRO A 82 -34.71 16.80 23.93
C PRO A 82 -35.95 17.65 24.22
N GLY A 83 -36.97 17.53 23.37
CA GLY A 83 -38.25 18.21 23.52
C GLY A 83 -38.67 19.03 22.30
N GLY A 84 -38.79 18.39 21.14
CA GLY A 84 -39.60 18.92 20.04
C GLY A 84 -41.06 18.99 20.47
N ARG A 85 -41.49 20.19 20.91
CA ARG A 85 -42.91 20.51 21.11
C ARG A 85 -43.62 20.41 19.75
N SER A 86 -44.46 19.40 19.60
CA SER A 86 -45.49 19.32 18.57
C SER A 86 -46.47 20.48 18.76
N HIS A 87 -46.45 21.42 17.81
CA HIS A 87 -47.55 22.34 17.54
C HIS A 87 -48.20 21.93 16.21
#